data_AF-A0A1I8BFR1-F1
#
_entry.id   AF-A0A1I8BFR1-F1
#
_cell.length_a   1.000
_cell.length_b   1.000
_cell.length_c   1.000
_cell.angle_alpha   90.00
_cell.angle_beta   90.00
_cell.angle_gamma   90.00
#
_symmetry.space_group_name_H-M   'P 1'
#
loop_
_entity.id
_entity.type
_entity.pdbx_description
1 polymer ?
#
loop_
_entity_poly.entity_id
_entity_poly.type
_entity_poly.pdbx_seq_one_letter_code
_entity_poly.pdbx_strand_id
1 'polypeptide(L)'
;MPTDAWQSALATLICMTTICALFMGGEWRTVILAGISIGSIILGTLGILAWMDITMDPIMMAALVISIGFSIDIPAHVSYHFYSSGFDLPKPMNKNDRHSLLNQRLTITLLAVGIPALQAAISTSFCVLALLLVPLYMAQIFVKIMFSCIFLCVIHSLILIPALIVLTDGILWKLFSFCHNTGSVPSSIES
;
A
#
# COMPACT_ATOMS: atom_id res chain seq x y z
N MET A 1 -17.63 -7.15 -20.94
CA MET A 1 -17.96 -5.93 -20.18
C MET A 1 -16.72 -5.40 -19.43
N PRO A 2 -15.64 -5.00 -20.16
CA PRO A 2 -14.39 -4.54 -19.54
C PRO A 2 -14.48 -3.12 -18.96
N THR A 3 -15.43 -2.31 -19.44
CA THR A 3 -15.70 -0.94 -18.96
C THR A 3 -16.03 -0.94 -17.47
N ASP A 4 -16.80 -1.93 -17.02
CA ASP A 4 -17.36 -1.97 -15.67
C ASP A 4 -16.28 -2.36 -14.65
N ALA A 5 -15.33 -3.20 -15.06
CA ALA A 5 -14.21 -3.64 -14.23
C ALA A 5 -13.23 -2.49 -13.96
N TRP A 6 -12.85 -1.76 -15.00
CA TRP A 6 -11.97 -0.60 -14.86
C TRP A 6 -12.64 0.54 -14.07
N GLN A 7 -13.94 0.80 -14.31
CA GLN A 7 -14.69 1.81 -13.56
C GLN A 7 -14.79 1.46 -12.08
N SER A 8 -15.09 0.20 -11.76
CA SER A 8 -15.17 -0.29 -10.37
C SER A 8 -13.81 -0.23 -9.68
N ALA A 9 -12.73 -0.60 -10.39
CA ALA A 9 -11.36 -0.47 -9.92
C ALA A 9 -11.00 0.99 -9.60
N LEU A 10 -11.33 1.92 -10.51
CA LEU A 10 -11.07 3.35 -10.33
C LEU A 10 -11.87 3.93 -9.16
N ALA A 11 -13.15 3.59 -9.07
CA ALA A 11 -14.01 4.00 -7.96
C ALA A 11 -13.47 3.50 -6.61
N THR A 12 -13.01 2.23 -6.56
CA THR A 12 -12.39 1.65 -5.38
C THR A 12 -11.12 2.40 -5.00
N LEU A 13 -10.25 2.70 -5.97
CA LEU A 13 -9.01 3.45 -5.75
C LEU A 13 -9.28 4.86 -5.19
N ILE A 14 -10.24 5.59 -5.79
CA ILE A 14 -10.61 6.94 -5.34
C ILE A 14 -11.19 6.89 -3.92
N CYS A 15 -12.11 5.96 -3.66
CA CYS A 15 -12.73 5.78 -2.35
C CYS A 15 -11.67 5.50 -1.28
N MET A 16 -10.78 4.53 -1.54
CA MET A 16 -9.77 4.11 -0.57
C MET A 16 -8.69 5.16 -0.36
N THR A 17 -8.30 5.89 -1.41
CA THR A 17 -7.42 7.05 -1.28
C THR A 17 -8.05 8.14 -0.42
N THR A 18 -9.36 8.37 -0.57
CA THR A 18 -10.11 9.36 0.23
C THR A 18 -10.17 8.93 1.70
N ILE A 19 -10.47 7.65 1.97
CA ILE A 19 -10.48 7.10 3.33
C ILE A 19 -9.09 7.22 3.96
N CYS A 20 -8.03 6.83 3.26
CA CYS A 20 -6.66 6.99 3.73
C CYS A 20 -6.31 8.46 4.02
N ALA A 21 -6.75 9.40 3.18
CA ALA A 21 -6.55 10.83 3.41
C ALA A 21 -7.22 11.34 4.68
N LEU A 22 -8.44 10.86 4.98
CA LEU A 22 -9.17 11.21 6.20
C LEU A 22 -8.49 10.64 7.45
N PHE A 23 -8.06 9.38 7.41
CA PHE A 23 -7.43 8.72 8.56
C PHE A 23 -6.00 9.21 8.84
N MET A 24 -5.21 9.55 7.81
CA MET A 24 -3.80 9.94 7.95
C MET A 24 -3.59 11.47 8.08
N GLY A 25 -4.63 12.21 8.48
CA GLY A 25 -4.49 13.60 8.91
C GLY A 25 -4.03 14.59 7.82
N GLY A 26 -4.19 14.26 6.54
CA GLY A 26 -3.89 15.18 5.43
C GLY A 26 -2.43 15.26 4.97
N GLU A 27 -1.55 14.35 5.39
CA GLU A 27 -0.19 14.30 4.85
C GLU A 27 -0.20 13.64 3.45
N TRP A 28 -0.42 14.47 2.43
CA TRP A 28 -0.59 14.10 1.01
C TRP A 28 0.47 13.13 0.47
N ARG A 29 1.68 13.13 1.03
CA ARG A 29 2.76 12.22 0.62
C ARG A 29 2.45 10.76 0.94
N THR A 30 2.12 10.46 2.21
CA THR A 30 1.85 9.08 2.64
C THR A 30 0.59 8.54 1.97
N VAL A 31 -0.41 9.41 1.75
CA VAL A 31 -1.64 9.09 1.02
C VAL A 31 -1.36 8.71 -0.43
N ILE A 32 -0.53 9.48 -1.15
CA ILE A 32 -0.18 9.16 -2.54
C ILE A 32 0.59 7.84 -2.62
N LEU A 33 1.52 7.58 -1.70
CA LEU A 33 2.28 6.32 -1.66
C LEU A 33 1.38 5.12 -1.37
N ALA A 34 0.47 5.25 -0.41
CA ALA A 34 -0.55 4.23 -0.12
C ALA A 34 -1.44 3.99 -1.35
N GLY A 35 -1.89 5.06 -2.02
CA GLY A 35 -2.69 4.97 -3.25
C GLY A 35 -1.96 4.27 -4.40
N ILE A 36 -0.67 4.56 -4.60
CA ILE A 36 0.17 3.86 -5.61
C ILE A 36 0.28 2.37 -5.28
N SER A 37 0.49 2.01 -4.00
CA SER A 37 0.53 0.61 -3.56
C SER A 37 -0.79 -0.10 -3.82
N ILE A 38 -1.93 0.52 -3.44
CA ILE A 38 -3.28 -0.02 -3.66
C ILE A 38 -3.57 -0.17 -5.15
N GLY A 39 -3.23 0.82 -5.98
CA GLY A 39 -3.36 0.75 -7.43
C GLY A 39 -2.56 -0.40 -8.03
N SER A 40 -1.33 -0.62 -7.55
CA SER A 40 -0.50 -1.76 -7.95
C SER A 40 -1.13 -3.10 -7.57
N ILE A 41 -1.74 -3.22 -6.39
CA ILE A 41 -2.45 -4.44 -5.97
C ILE A 41 -3.65 -4.71 -6.89
N ILE A 42 -4.44 -3.69 -7.22
CA ILE A 42 -5.59 -3.83 -8.12
C ILE A 42 -5.15 -4.28 -9.52
N LEU A 43 -4.16 -3.60 -10.10
CA LEU A 43 -3.62 -3.95 -11.42
C LEU A 43 -2.98 -5.34 -11.43
N GLY A 44 -2.21 -5.69 -10.39
CA GLY A 44 -1.58 -7.00 -10.27
C GLY A 44 -2.60 -8.13 -10.10
N THR A 45 -3.65 -7.90 -9.33
CA THR A 45 -4.74 -8.88 -9.15
C THR A 45 -5.45 -9.11 -10.49
N LEU A 46 -5.87 -8.04 -11.18
CA LEU A 46 -6.47 -8.13 -12.51
C LEU A 46 -5.54 -8.79 -13.54
N GLY A 47 -4.24 -8.51 -13.48
CA GLY A 47 -3.23 -9.11 -14.35
C GLY A 47 -3.07 -10.61 -14.14
N ILE A 48 -3.01 -11.07 -12.89
CA ILE A 48 -2.95 -12.51 -12.56
C ILE A 48 -4.22 -13.21 -13.02
N LEU A 49 -5.38 -12.60 -12.79
CA LEU A 49 -6.66 -13.14 -13.23
C LEU A 49 -6.78 -13.23 -14.75
N ALA A 50 -6.29 -12.23 -15.48
CA ALA A 50 -6.20 -12.28 -16.93
C ALA A 50 -5.25 -13.39 -17.39
N TRP A 51 -4.13 -13.59 -16.69
CA TRP A 51 -3.17 -14.65 -17.02
C TRP A 51 -3.73 -16.06 -16.72
N MET A 52 -4.61 -16.18 -15.73
CA MET A 52 -5.29 -17.43 -15.39
C MET A 52 -6.48 -17.75 -16.29
N ASP A 53 -6.77 -16.91 -17.30
CA ASP A 53 -7.88 -17.06 -18.27
C ASP A 53 -9.23 -17.31 -17.58
N ILE A 54 -9.49 -16.56 -16.50
CA ILE A 54 -10.72 -16.66 -15.73
C ILE A 54 -11.79 -15.76 -16.35
N THR A 55 -12.96 -16.33 -16.65
CA THR A 55 -14.11 -15.59 -17.16
C THR A 55 -14.68 -14.67 -16.07
N MET A 56 -14.69 -13.37 -16.35
CA MET A 56 -15.17 -12.33 -15.43
C MET A 56 -16.68 -12.10 -15.59
N ASP A 57 -17.47 -12.95 -14.95
CA ASP A 57 -18.90 -12.71 -14.79
C ASP A 57 -19.17 -11.65 -13.71
N PRO A 58 -20.32 -10.94 -13.72
CA PRO A 58 -20.65 -9.93 -12.71
C PRO A 58 -20.56 -10.44 -11.26
N ILE A 59 -20.88 -11.72 -11.05
CA ILE A 59 -20.75 -12.38 -9.75
C ILE A 59 -19.27 -12.44 -9.32
N MET A 60 -18.38 -12.82 -10.24
CA MET A 60 -16.94 -12.90 -9.99
C MET A 60 -16.31 -11.53 -9.80
N MET A 61 -16.80 -10.52 -10.53
CA MET A 61 -16.40 -9.13 -10.34
C MET A 61 -16.77 -8.62 -8.94
N ALA A 62 -17.97 -8.93 -8.44
CA ALA A 62 -18.35 -8.59 -7.07
C ALA A 62 -17.43 -9.28 -6.05
N ALA A 63 -17.16 -10.56 -6.26
CA ALA A 63 -16.25 -11.35 -5.43
C ALA A 63 -14.82 -10.75 -5.41
N LEU A 64 -14.35 -10.27 -6.56
CA LEU A 64 -13.07 -9.58 -6.72
C LEU A 64 -13.02 -8.26 -5.95
N VAL A 65 -14.06 -7.42 -6.06
CA VAL A 65 -14.13 -6.15 -5.33
C VAL A 65 -14.13 -6.38 -3.82
N ILE A 66 -14.88 -7.39 -3.34
CA ILE A 66 -14.88 -7.77 -1.92
C ILE A 66 -13.49 -8.23 -1.47
N SER A 67 -12.82 -9.05 -2.28
CA SER A 67 -11.48 -9.57 -1.98
C SER A 67 -10.44 -8.45 -1.92
N ILE A 68 -10.52 -7.50 -2.85
CA ILE A 68 -9.67 -6.31 -2.88
C ILE A 68 -9.95 -5.45 -1.67
N GLY A 69 -11.21 -5.13 -1.38
CA GLY A 69 -11.59 -4.28 -0.24
C GLY A 69 -11.09 -4.81 1.10
N PHE A 70 -11.23 -6.11 1.33
CA PHE A 70 -10.70 -6.73 2.55
C PHE A 70 -9.17 -6.77 2.58
N SER A 71 -8.52 -7.00 1.43
CA SER A 71 -7.07 -7.13 1.39
C SER A 71 -6.38 -5.78 1.57
N ILE A 72 -6.86 -4.71 0.93
CA ILE A 72 -6.21 -3.38 0.95
C ILE A 72 -6.24 -2.68 2.32
N ASP A 73 -6.97 -3.23 3.30
CA ASP A 73 -6.93 -2.79 4.69
C ASP A 73 -5.53 -2.96 5.30
N ILE A 74 -4.79 -4.02 4.95
CA ILE A 74 -3.43 -4.27 5.47
C ILE A 74 -2.46 -3.13 5.08
N PRO A 75 -2.35 -2.71 3.79
CA PRO A 75 -1.55 -1.56 3.37
C PRO A 75 -1.88 -0.29 4.13
N ALA A 76 -3.18 -0.02 4.35
CA ALA A 76 -3.67 1.17 5.03
C ALA A 76 -3.27 1.15 6.51
N HIS A 77 -3.44 0.03 7.21
CA HIS A 77 -3.02 -0.13 8.61
C HIS A 77 -1.51 0.02 8.78
N VAL A 78 -0.71 -0.59 7.90
CA VAL A 78 0.77 -0.45 7.95
C VAL A 78 1.18 1.01 7.72
N SER A 79 0.59 1.66 6.72
CA SER A 79 0.88 3.07 6.39
C SER A 79 0.48 4.01 7.52
N TYR A 80 -0.68 3.79 8.13
CA TYR A 80 -1.17 4.55 9.27
C TYR A 80 -0.26 4.38 10.50
N HIS A 81 0.12 3.14 10.83
CA HIS A 81 0.98 2.88 11.99
C HIS A 81 2.39 3.45 11.79
N PHE A 82 2.89 3.46 10.54
CA PHE A 82 4.12 4.17 10.19
C PHE A 82 3.98 5.68 10.43
N TYR A 83 2.90 6.29 9.93
CA TYR A 83 2.61 7.70 10.14
C TYR A 83 2.50 8.06 11.62
N SER A 84 1.77 7.25 12.41
CA SER A 84 1.62 7.42 13.85
C SER A 84 2.96 7.34 14.59
N SER A 85 3.82 6.39 14.25
CA SER A 85 5.17 6.26 14.84
C SER A 85 6.07 7.48 14.56
N GLY A 86 5.72 8.27 13.55
CA GLY A 86 6.45 9.48 13.19
C GLY A 86 6.32 10.62 14.18
N PHE A 87 5.26 10.64 14.98
CA PHE A 87 4.99 11.66 16.01
C PHE A 87 5.77 11.40 17.30
N ASP A 88 6.07 10.15 17.62
CA ASP A 88 6.71 9.76 18.88
C ASP A 88 8.25 9.97 18.87
N LEU A 89 8.86 10.13 17.68
CA LEU A 89 10.31 10.27 17.54
C LEU A 89 10.75 11.72 17.20
N PRO A 90 11.88 12.19 17.75
CA PRO A 90 12.40 13.54 17.50
C PRO A 90 12.71 13.79 16.02
N LYS A 91 12.54 15.05 15.57
CA LYS A 91 12.89 15.46 14.20
C LYS A 91 14.42 15.36 13.99
N PRO A 92 14.88 14.78 12.88
CA PRO A 92 16.31 14.61 12.64
C PRO A 92 17.02 15.96 12.39
N MET A 93 18.14 16.20 13.08
CA MET A 93 18.98 17.39 12.88
C MET A 93 19.94 17.29 11.68
N ASN A 94 20.37 16.08 11.30
CA ASN A 94 21.33 15.85 10.22
C ASN A 94 20.89 14.71 9.28
N LYS A 95 21.48 14.63 8.08
CA LYS A 95 21.14 13.66 7.02
C LYS A 95 21.40 12.20 7.44
N ASN A 96 22.53 11.93 8.10
CA ASN A 96 22.88 10.58 8.55
C ASN A 96 21.90 10.10 9.64
N ASP A 97 21.50 11.01 10.54
CA ASP A 97 20.54 10.71 11.60
C ASP A 97 19.14 10.48 11.04
N ARG A 98 18.73 11.17 9.98
CA ARG A 98 17.43 10.98 9.31
C ARG A 98 17.26 9.56 8.78
N HIS A 99 18.24 9.04 8.05
CA HIS A 99 18.15 7.71 7.45
C HIS A 99 18.14 6.62 8.53
N SER A 100 18.95 6.77 9.58
CA SER A 100 18.94 5.87 10.74
C SER A 100 17.58 5.90 11.47
N LEU A 101 17.03 7.10 11.71
CA LEU A 101 15.74 7.29 12.35
C LEU A 101 14.59 6.71 11.53
N LEU A 102 14.60 6.90 10.20
CA LEU A 102 13.58 6.37 9.30
C LEU A 102 13.61 4.85 9.29
N ASN A 103 14.80 4.24 9.21
CA ASN A 103 14.94 2.78 9.31
C ASN A 103 14.46 2.28 10.66
N GLN A 104 14.78 2.95 11.77
CA GLN A 104 14.28 2.59 13.09
C GLN A 104 12.75 2.66 13.18
N ARG A 105 12.13 3.71 12.64
CA ARG A 105 10.66 3.86 12.56
C ARG A 105 10.02 2.72 11.75
N LEU A 106 10.60 2.39 10.60
CA LEU A 106 10.15 1.29 9.75
C LEU A 106 10.28 -0.05 10.48
N THR A 107 11.40 -0.31 11.15
CA THR A 107 11.61 -1.54 11.93
C THR A 107 10.59 -1.66 13.06
N ILE A 108 10.37 -0.61 13.85
CA ILE A 108 9.38 -0.62 14.93
C ILE A 108 7.98 -0.88 14.37
N THR A 109 7.61 -0.20 13.28
CA THR A 109 6.30 -0.37 12.65
C THR A 109 6.11 -1.79 12.11
N LEU A 110 7.10 -2.33 11.40
CA LEU A 110 7.04 -3.69 10.84
C LEU A 110 7.02 -4.75 11.93
N LEU A 111 7.74 -4.56 13.03
CA LEU A 111 7.68 -5.47 14.18
C LEU A 111 6.32 -5.41 14.89
N ALA A 112 5.71 -4.22 14.97
CA ALA A 112 4.40 -4.05 15.60
C ALA A 112 3.25 -4.61 14.75
N VAL A 113 3.26 -4.40 13.42
CA VAL A 113 2.13 -4.71 12.54
C VAL A 113 2.36 -5.95 11.66
N GLY A 114 3.61 -6.36 11.43
CA GLY A 114 3.94 -7.42 10.49
C GLY A 114 3.41 -8.80 10.89
N ILE A 115 3.60 -9.21 12.16
CA ILE A 115 3.07 -10.49 12.65
C ILE A 115 1.53 -10.50 12.68
N PRO A 116 0.85 -9.47 13.23
CA PRO A 116 -0.61 -9.38 13.13
C PRO A 116 -1.15 -9.46 11.70
N ALA A 117 -0.51 -8.75 10.76
CA ALA A 117 -0.90 -8.75 9.35
C ALA A 117 -0.76 -10.14 8.71
N LEU A 118 0.36 -10.83 8.93
CA LEU A 118 0.57 -12.18 8.42
C LEU A 118 -0.40 -13.19 9.03
N GLN A 119 -0.66 -13.08 10.34
CA GLN A 119 -1.62 -13.93 11.03
C GLN A 119 -3.04 -13.75 10.47
N ALA A 120 -3.46 -12.51 10.25
CA ALA A 120 -4.76 -12.20 9.65
C ALA A 120 -4.87 -12.74 8.21
N ALA A 121 -3.82 -12.57 7.40
CA ALA A 121 -3.75 -13.10 6.04
C ALA A 121 -3.86 -14.63 6.00
N ILE A 122 -3.15 -15.34 6.88
CA ILE A 122 -3.20 -16.80 7.00
C ILE A 122 -4.60 -17.25 7.45
N SER A 123 -5.17 -16.60 8.46
CA SER A 123 -6.52 -16.92 8.98
C SER A 123 -7.59 -16.77 7.90
N THR A 124 -7.52 -15.69 7.11
CA THR A 124 -8.46 -15.46 6.00
C THR A 124 -8.27 -16.50 4.91
N SER A 125 -7.03 -16.87 4.60
CA SER A 125 -6.74 -17.90 3.60
C SER A 125 -7.33 -19.26 4.00
N PHE A 126 -7.20 -19.65 5.29
CA PHE A 126 -7.82 -20.88 5.81
C PHE A 126 -9.35 -20.80 5.82
N CYS A 127 -9.92 -19.65 6.18
CA CYS A 127 -11.36 -19.42 6.14
C CYS A 127 -11.93 -19.65 4.73
N VAL A 128 -11.30 -19.05 3.72
CA VAL A 128 -11.76 -19.14 2.34
C VAL A 128 -11.52 -20.52 1.75
N LEU A 129 -10.51 -21.27 2.22
CA LEU A 129 -10.27 -22.65 1.80
C LEU A 129 -11.46 -23.58 2.11
N ALA A 130 -12.28 -23.27 3.13
CA ALA A 130 -13.50 -24.03 3.43
C ALA A 130 -14.51 -24.02 2.27
N LEU A 131 -14.48 -22.99 1.41
CA LEU A 131 -15.35 -22.91 0.23
C LEU A 131 -14.99 -23.94 -0.85
N LEU A 132 -13.80 -24.56 -0.77
CA LEU A 132 -13.40 -25.63 -1.68
C LEU A 132 -14.18 -26.93 -1.44
N LEU A 133 -14.80 -27.08 -0.27
CA LEU A 133 -15.68 -28.22 0.06
C LEU A 133 -16.97 -28.21 -0.75
N VAL A 134 -17.32 -27.06 -1.33
CA VAL A 134 -18.52 -26.89 -2.13
C VAL A 134 -18.15 -27.08 -3.61
N PRO A 135 -18.76 -28.05 -4.33
CA PRO A 135 -18.44 -28.34 -5.74
C PRO A 135 -19.10 -27.32 -6.69
N LEU A 136 -18.93 -26.02 -6.40
CA LEU A 136 -19.40 -24.92 -7.22
C LEU A 136 -18.21 -24.23 -7.90
N TYR A 137 -18.29 -24.09 -9.22
CA TYR A 137 -17.29 -23.40 -10.03
C TYR A 137 -16.97 -21.99 -9.51
N MET A 138 -18.02 -21.22 -9.16
CA MET A 138 -17.88 -19.87 -8.63
C MET A 138 -17.08 -19.84 -7.32
N ALA A 139 -17.28 -20.81 -6.43
CA ALA A 139 -16.57 -20.90 -5.17
C ALA A 139 -15.07 -21.17 -5.39
N GLN A 140 -14.73 -22.06 -6.33
CA GLN A 140 -13.33 -22.37 -6.65
C GLN A 140 -12.58 -21.17 -7.23
N ILE A 141 -13.23 -20.39 -8.09
CA ILE A 141 -12.61 -19.17 -8.62
C ILE A 141 -12.46 -18.12 -7.52
N PHE A 142 -13.46 -17.98 -6.63
CA PHE A 142 -13.37 -17.05 -5.51
C PHE A 142 -12.15 -17.34 -4.61
N VAL A 143 -11.89 -18.62 -4.31
CA VAL A 143 -10.68 -19.03 -3.57
C VAL A 143 -9.40 -18.57 -4.29
N LYS A 144 -9.34 -18.76 -5.62
CA LYS A 144 -8.18 -18.33 -6.44
C LYS A 144 -7.98 -16.81 -6.42
N ILE A 145 -9.06 -16.05 -6.53
CA ILE A 145 -9.05 -14.58 -6.48
C ILE A 145 -8.55 -14.12 -5.11
N MET A 146 -9.14 -14.63 -4.03
CA MET A 146 -8.80 -14.23 -2.67
C MET A 146 -7.34 -14.57 -2.34
N PHE A 147 -6.88 -15.77 -2.69
CA PHE A 147 -5.51 -16.19 -2.42
C PHE A 147 -4.49 -15.32 -3.17
N SER A 148 -4.74 -15.01 -4.45
CA SER A 148 -3.90 -14.10 -5.23
C SER A 148 -3.89 -12.69 -4.65
N CYS A 149 -5.06 -12.19 -4.23
CA CYS A 149 -5.21 -10.85 -3.67
C CYS A 149 -4.47 -10.71 -2.33
N ILE A 150 -4.65 -11.66 -1.41
CA ILE A 150 -3.96 -11.68 -0.11
C ILE A 150 -2.45 -11.77 -0.31
N PHE A 151 -1.98 -12.64 -1.21
CA PHE A 151 -0.55 -12.79 -1.49
C PHE A 151 0.08 -11.48 -2.00
N LEU A 152 -0.56 -10.83 -2.99
CA LEU A 152 -0.08 -9.54 -3.50
C LEU A 152 -0.10 -8.47 -2.41
N CYS A 153 -1.16 -8.44 -1.62
CA CYS A 153 -1.34 -7.49 -0.54
C CYS A 153 -0.23 -7.61 0.51
N VAL A 154 0.07 -8.81 1.00
CA VAL A 154 1.13 -9.05 1.99
C VAL A 154 2.48 -8.59 1.45
N ILE A 155 2.81 -8.94 0.20
CA ILE A 155 4.06 -8.49 -0.45
C ILE A 155 4.12 -6.97 -0.56
N HIS A 156 3.05 -6.34 -1.05
CA HIS A 156 3.02 -4.89 -1.23
C HIS A 156 3.07 -4.16 0.13
N SER A 157 2.39 -4.68 1.14
CA SER A 157 2.31 -4.04 2.46
C SER A 157 3.61 -4.13 3.25
N LEU A 158 4.27 -5.29 3.26
CA LEU A 158 5.48 -5.50 4.04
C LEU A 158 6.77 -5.10 3.30
N ILE A 159 6.78 -5.11 1.97
CA ILE A 159 8.00 -4.84 1.18
C ILE A 159 7.88 -3.54 0.40
N LEU A 160 6.80 -3.37 -0.37
CA LEU A 160 6.67 -2.21 -1.26
C LEU A 160 6.49 -0.90 -0.48
N ILE A 161 5.65 -0.88 0.56
CA ILE A 161 5.41 0.34 1.36
C ILE A 161 6.70 0.84 2.03
N PRO A 162 7.48 0.03 2.77
CA PRO A 162 8.75 0.48 3.33
C PRO A 162 9.73 0.98 2.27
N ALA A 163 9.83 0.28 1.13
CA ALA A 163 10.71 0.68 0.03
C ALA A 163 10.30 2.04 -0.59
N LEU A 164 9.01 2.25 -0.80
CA LEU A 164 8.46 3.51 -1.33
C LEU A 164 8.69 4.69 -0.38
N ILE A 165 8.59 4.47 0.93
CA ILE A 165 8.87 5.49 1.96
C ILE A 165 10.35 5.90 1.91
N VAL A 166 11.28 4.94 1.90
CA VAL A 166 12.73 5.20 1.83
C VAL A 166 13.09 5.95 0.54
N LEU A 167 12.52 5.51 -0.59
CA LEU A 167 12.74 6.15 -1.89
C LEU A 167 12.28 7.61 -1.88
N THR A 168 11.09 7.87 -1.32
CA THR A 168 10.50 9.21 -1.29
C THR A 168 11.30 10.15 -0.38
N ASP A 169 11.80 9.69 0.76
CA ASP A 169 12.67 10.49 1.63
C ASP A 169 13.97 10.90 0.90
N GLY A 170 14.57 9.97 0.16
CA GLY A 170 15.77 10.22 -0.64
C GLY A 170 15.54 11.25 -1.78
N ILE A 171 14.41 11.15 -2.49
CA ILE A 171 14.03 12.09 -3.56
C ILE A 171 13.79 13.49 -2.97
N LEU A 172 13.05 13.57 -1.87
CA LEU A 172 12.75 14.84 -1.21
C LEU A 172 14.01 15.55 -0.74
N TRP A 173 14.95 14.83 -0.16
CA TRP A 173 16.24 15.41 0.25
C TRP A 173 17.02 15.97 -0.94
N LYS A 174 17.08 15.23 -2.06
CA LYS A 174 17.75 15.71 -3.28
C LYS A 174 17.11 17.02 -3.77
N LEU A 175 15.78 17.07 -3.86
CA LEU A 175 15.05 18.27 -4.26
C LEU A 175 15.30 19.46 -3.31
N PHE A 176 15.27 19.22 -2.00
CA PHE A 176 15.56 20.27 -1.00
C PHE A 176 17.01 20.77 -1.11
N SER A 177 17.98 19.86 -1.24
CA SER A 177 19.40 20.22 -1.40
C SER A 177 19.65 21.01 -2.68
N PHE A 178 18.94 20.69 -3.76
CA PHE A 178 19.01 21.43 -5.01
C PHE A 178 18.46 22.85 -4.86
N CYS A 179 17.32 22.99 -4.17
CA CYS A 179 16.68 24.29 -3.94
C CYS A 179 17.47 25.18 -2.96
N HIS A 180 18.16 24.58 -1.97
CA HIS A 180 19.07 25.32 -1.09
C HIS A 180 20.34 25.77 -1.83
N ASN A 181 20.88 24.93 -2.71
CA ASN A 181 22.09 25.25 -3.48
C ASN A 181 21.86 26.31 -4.58
N THR A 182 20.61 26.55 -4.99
CA THR A 182 20.26 27.67 -5.88
C THR A 182 19.90 28.96 -5.12
N GLY A 183 19.83 28.92 -3.79
CA GLY A 183 19.49 30.07 -2.94
C GLY A 183 20.70 30.84 -2.36
N SER A 184 21.93 30.34 -2.50
CA SER A 184 23.13 31.11 -2.11
C SER A 184 23.49 32.13 -3.18
N VAL A 185 22.93 33.33 -3.07
CA VAL A 185 23.51 34.55 -3.66
C VAL A 185 24.97 34.64 -3.16
N PRO A 186 25.97 34.83 -4.05
CA PRO A 186 27.34 35.02 -3.61
C PRO A 186 27.39 36.32 -2.81
N SER A 187 27.76 36.23 -1.52
CA SER A 187 28.13 37.38 -0.70
C SER A 187 29.48 37.90 -1.17
N SER A 188 29.49 38.52 -2.34
CA SER A 188 30.50 39.48 -2.77
C SER A 188 29.90 40.87 -2.57
N ILE A 189 30.61 41.71 -1.80
CA ILE A 189 30.44 43.16 -1.54
C ILE A 189 30.12 43.47 -0.07
N GLU A 190 31.19 43.78 0.69
CA GLU A 190 31.37 44.83 1.72
C GLU A 190 32.61 44.42 2.55
N SER A 191 33.81 44.74 2.04
CA SER A 191 34.65 45.92 2.36
C SER A 191 35.57 45.67 3.55
#